data_AF-A0A923SQL2-F1
#
_entry.id   AF-A0A923SQL2-F1
#
_cell.length_a   1.000
_cell.length_b   1.000
_cell.length_c   1.000
_cell.angle_alpha   90.00
_cell.angle_beta   90.00
_cell.angle_gamma   90.00
#
_symmetry.space_group_name_H-M   'P 1'
#
loop_
_entity.id
_entity.type
_entity.pdbx_description
1 polymer ?
#
loop_
_entity_poly.entity_id
_entity_poly.type
_entity_poly.pdbx_seq_one_letter_code
_entity_poly.pdbx_strand_id
1 'polypeptide(L)' 'MKKGSSTPCPLRCPHLGCQLSWNPGEKSWDCPCHGSRFDYDGNLLSGPAQIPASGSSADTIDG' A
#
# COMPACT_ATOMS: atom_id res chain seq x y z
N MET A 1 -6.68 16.03 -25.60
CA MET A 1 -5.61 15.66 -24.64
C MET A 1 -6.19 15.54 -23.23
N LYS A 2 -6.37 14.34 -22.69
CA LYS A 2 -6.36 14.10 -21.23
C LYS A 2 -5.69 12.74 -21.04
N LYS A 3 -4.43 12.75 -20.63
CA LYS A 3 -3.74 11.53 -20.20
C LYS A 3 -4.33 11.15 -18.85
N GLY A 4 -5.34 10.28 -18.85
CA GLY A 4 -5.80 9.60 -17.65
C GLY A 4 -4.80 8.51 -17.30
N SER A 5 -3.63 8.91 -16.81
CA SER A 5 -2.69 7.96 -16.19
C SER A 5 -3.28 7.58 -14.83
N SER A 6 -4.16 6.58 -14.83
CA SER A 6 -4.61 5.86 -13.64
C SER A 6 -3.40 5.16 -13.02
N THR A 7 -2.58 5.94 -12.33
CA THR A 7 -1.53 5.41 -11.47
C THR A 7 -2.26 4.61 -10.40
N PRO A 8 -2.04 3.29 -10.25
CA PRO A 8 -2.66 2.53 -9.18
C PRO A 8 -2.42 3.27 -7.86
N CYS A 9 -3.49 3.45 -7.06
CA CYS A 9 -3.37 4.17 -5.80
C CYS A 9 -2.33 3.43 -4.93
N PRO A 10 -1.31 4.12 -4.40
CA PRO A 10 -0.30 3.48 -3.58
C PRO A 10 -0.95 2.87 -2.33
N LEU A 11 -0.59 1.62 -1.99
CA LEU A 11 -1.11 0.95 -0.79
C LEU A 11 -0.92 1.85 0.43
N ARG A 12 -1.93 1.87 1.30
CA ARG A 12 -1.93 2.65 2.54
C ARG A 12 -1.71 1.72 3.72
N CYS A 13 -0.85 2.16 4.65
CA CYS A 13 -0.63 1.45 5.89
C CYS A 13 -1.92 1.47 6.72
N PRO A 14 -2.48 0.32 7.11
CA PRO A 14 -3.72 0.26 7.87
C PRO A 14 -3.53 0.64 9.35
N HIS A 15 -2.28 0.92 9.78
CA HIS A 15 -2.01 1.45 11.10
C HIS A 15 -2.63 2.84 11.28
N LEU A 16 -2.21 3.81 10.45
CA LEU A 16 -2.64 5.22 10.53
C LEU A 16 -2.79 5.89 9.15
N GLY A 17 -2.86 5.11 8.07
CA GLY A 17 -3.08 5.62 6.71
C GLY A 17 -1.82 6.17 6.00
N CYS A 18 -0.62 5.98 6.54
CA CYS A 18 0.62 6.40 5.88
C CYS A 18 0.77 5.76 4.49
N GLN A 19 1.34 6.49 3.53
CA GLN A 19 1.69 5.90 2.24
C GLN A 19 2.80 4.87 2.41
N LEU A 20 2.63 3.68 1.85
CA LEU A 20 3.70 2.70 1.80
C LEU A 20 4.67 3.01 0.67
N SER A 21 5.94 2.66 0.88
CA SER A 21 7.00 2.78 -0.12
C SER A 21 7.42 1.39 -0.57
N TRP A 22 7.54 1.19 -1.88
CA TRP A 22 8.00 -0.08 -2.44
C TRP A 22 9.50 -0.25 -2.22
N ASN A 23 9.90 -1.37 -1.62
CA ASN A 23 11.28 -1.81 -1.47
C ASN A 23 11.56 -2.96 -2.45
N PRO A 24 12.21 -2.71 -3.60
CA PRO A 24 12.44 -3.73 -4.62
C PRO A 24 13.49 -4.78 -4.20
N GLY A 25 14.36 -4.46 -3.24
CA GLY A 25 15.37 -5.39 -2.74
C GLY A 25 14.75 -6.51 -1.90
N GLU A 26 13.76 -6.16 -1.08
CA GLU A 26 13.07 -7.10 -0.19
C GLU A 26 11.70 -7.54 -0.73
N LYS A 27 11.25 -6.96 -1.85
CA LYS A 27 9.92 -7.15 -2.45
C LYS A 27 8.80 -6.92 -1.43
N SER A 28 8.95 -5.86 -0.64
CA SER A 28 8.02 -5.47 0.42
C SER A 28 7.53 -4.05 0.26
N TRP A 29 6.33 -3.78 0.76
CA TRP A 29 5.86 -2.44 1.03
C TRP A 29 6.25 -2.05 2.45
N ASP A 30 7.03 -0.98 2.59
CA ASP A 30 7.54 -0.52 3.88
C ASP A 30 6.87 0.80 4.28
N CYS A 31 6.38 0.86 5.51
CA CYS A 31 5.78 2.05 6.10
C CYS A 31 6.85 2.89 6.79
N PRO A 32 7.22 4.07 6.25
CA PRO A 32 8.30 4.89 6.82
C PRO A 32 7.93 5.52 8.17
N CYS A 33 6.64 5.54 8.54
CA CYS A 33 6.18 6.18 9.77
C CYS A 33 6.60 5.40 11.01
N HIS A 34 6.38 4.08 11.01
CA HIS A 34 6.56 3.23 12.21
C HIS A 34 7.09 1.83 11.88
N GLY A 35 7.52 1.59 10.63
CA GLY A 35 8.18 0.34 10.24
C GLY A 35 7.27 -0.86 10.00
N SER A 36 5.95 -0.67 9.79
CA SER A 36 5.10 -1.77 9.29
C SER A 36 5.58 -2.21 7.91
N ARG A 37 5.65 -3.52 7.68
CA ARG A 37 6.10 -4.12 6.42
C ARG A 37 5.04 -5.06 5.89
N PHE A 38 4.86 -5.07 4.57
CA PHE A 38 3.88 -5.92 3.89
C PHE A 38 4.53 -6.58 2.68
N ASP A 39 4.04 -7.76 2.28
CA ASP A 39 4.55 -8.45 1.08
C ASP A 39 4.07 -7.75 -0.20
N TYR A 40 4.44 -8.28 -1.37
CA TYR A 40 4.01 -7.76 -2.67
C TYR A 40 2.47 -7.63 -2.83
N ASP A 41 1.71 -8.52 -2.19
CA ASP A 41 0.25 -8.59 -2.24
C ASP A 41 -0.42 -7.67 -1.18
N GLY A 42 0.36 -7.12 -0.25
CA GLY A 42 -0.11 -6.26 0.83
C GLY A 42 -0.38 -7.00 2.15
N ASN A 43 -0.04 -8.29 2.24
CA ASN A 43 -0.17 -9.05 3.49
C ASN A 43 0.86 -8.57 4.51
N LEU A 44 0.43 -8.46 5.78
CA LEU A 44 1.29 -7.99 6.86
C LEU A 44 2.44 -8.98 7.09
N LEU A 45 3.67 -8.47 7.00
CA LEU A 45 4.89 -9.21 7.35
C LEU A 45 5.35 -8.88 8.78
N SER A 46 5.36 -7.60 9.17
CA SER A 46 5.85 -7.18 10.47
C SER A 46 5.43 -5.74 10.82
N GLY A 47 5.63 -5.36 12.09
CA GLY A 47 5.43 -4.01 12.62
C GLY A 47 4.07 -3.78 13.31
N PRO A 48 3.72 -2.52 13.62
CA PRO A 48 2.57 -2.20 14.48
C PRO A 48 1.19 -2.37 13.81
N ALA A 49 1.14 -2.43 12.47
CA ALA A 49 -0.12 -2.76 11.79
C ALA A 49 -0.63 -4.14 12.22
N GLN A 50 -1.95 -4.32 12.32
CA GLN A 50 -2.57 -5.58 12.77
C GLN A 50 -3.38 -6.27 11.65
N ILE A 51 -3.43 -5.67 10.47
CA ILE A 51 -4.18 -6.16 9.30
C ILE A 51 -3.38 -5.91 8.01
N PRO A 52 -3.70 -6.60 6.90
CA PRO A 52 -3.12 -6.33 5.58
C PRO A 52 -3.35 -4.89 5.12
N ALA A 53 -2.44 -4.39 4.29
CA ALA A 53 -2.58 -3.09 3.67
C ALA A 53 -3.72 -3.10 2.65
N SER A 54 -4.67 -2.19 2.82
CA SER A 54 -5.74 -1.97 1.88
C SER A 54 -5.24 -1.08 0.74
N GLY A 55 -4.79 -1.70 -0.34
CA GLY A 55 -4.81 -1.07 -1.66
C GLY A 55 -6.21 -1.22 -2.22
N SER A 56 -6.91 -0.10 -2.46
CA SER A 56 -8.12 -0.14 -3.27
C SER A 56 -7.71 -0.58 -4.68
N SER A 57 -7.97 -1.84 -5.02
CA SER A 57 -8.09 -2.28 -6.41
C SER A 57 -8.90 -1.21 -7.13
N ALA A 58 -8.33 -0.65 -8.20
CA ALA A 58 -8.85 0.52 -8.90
C ALA A 58 -10.14 0.23 -9.71
N ASP A 59 -11.08 -0.53 -9.15
CA ASP A 59 -12.36 -0.90 -9.75
C ASP A 59 -13.36 -1.18 -8.62
N THR A 60 -13.98 -0.14 -8.04
CA THR A 60 -15.37 -0.08 -7.49
C THR A 60 -15.62 1.31 -6.84
N ILE A 61 -15.22 2.41 -7.48
CA ILE A 61 -15.71 3.75 -7.10
C ILE A 61 -16.05 4.59 -8.32
N ASP A 62 -17.09 4.18 -9.04
CA ASP A 62 -17.99 5.11 -9.72
C ASP A 62 -19.37 4.47 -9.76
N GLY A 63 -20.32 5.06 -9.05
CA GLY A 63 -21.74 4.79 -9.18
C GLY A 63 -22.37 5.87 -10.04
#